data_AF-A7SQS7-F1
#
_entry.id   AF-A7SQS7-F1
#
_cell.length_a   1.000
_cell.length_b   1.000
_cell.length_c   1.000
_cell.angle_alpha   90.00
_cell.angle_beta   90.00
_cell.angle_gamma   90.00
#
_symmetry.space_group_name_H-M   'P 1'
#
loop_
_entity.id
_entity.type
_entity.pdbx_description
1 polymer ?
#
loop_
_entity_poly.entity_id
_entity_poly.type
_entity_poly.pdbx_seq_one_letter_code
_entity_poly.pdbx_strand_id
1 'polypeptide(L)'
;NITYLLETLLSGYDKRLRPNFGGAPVNVSVTTFIEFIGDINEINMEFTTIMYFRQYWEDPRLAYADTGYTKRLAFNPEMLKFIWVPDTHFPGIKDGLKNDITASNEVVRIFPNGTLLYSMRLKVTSQCPMDLRNFPMDSQKCRLKMEACKYRCSY
;
A
#
# COMPACT_ATOMS: atom_id res chain seq x y z
N ASN A 1 18.48 23.07 6.25
CA ASN A 1 17.55 23.35 5.14
C ASN A 1 16.95 22.02 4.69
N ILE A 2 15.62 21.88 4.62
CA ILE A 2 14.95 20.60 4.30
C ILE A 2 15.16 20.20 2.84
N THR A 3 15.18 21.16 1.92
CA THR A 3 15.40 20.88 0.48
C THR A 3 16.77 20.24 0.25
N TYR A 4 17.82 20.78 0.89
CA TYR A 4 19.16 20.23 0.83
C TYR A 4 19.25 18.79 1.38
N LEU A 5 18.53 18.50 2.47
CA LEU A 5 18.44 17.15 3.02
C LEU A 5 17.82 16.19 2.01
N LEU A 6 16.72 16.60 1.36
CA LEU A 6 16.04 15.77 0.36
C LEU A 6 16.92 15.50 -0.87
N GLU A 7 17.61 16.52 -1.37
CA GLU A 7 18.56 16.38 -2.48
C GLU A 7 19.69 15.41 -2.13
N THR A 8 20.21 15.50 -0.89
CA THR A 8 21.26 14.60 -0.41
C THR A 8 20.76 13.14 -0.32
N LEU A 9 19.55 12.92 0.19
CA LEU A 9 18.95 11.59 0.31
C LEU A 9 18.62 10.96 -1.05
N LEU A 10 18.25 11.77 -2.03
CA LEU A 10 17.92 11.30 -3.39
C LEU A 10 19.14 11.21 -4.31
N SER A 11 20.27 11.80 -3.94
CA SER A 11 21.49 11.75 -4.73
C SER A 11 21.98 10.30 -4.86
N GLY A 12 22.03 9.79 -6.09
CA GLY A 12 22.43 8.41 -6.38
C GLY A 12 21.40 7.34 -6.00
N TYR A 13 20.18 7.73 -5.61
CA TYR A 13 19.12 6.77 -5.28
C TYR A 13 18.52 6.13 -6.54
N ASP A 14 18.71 4.81 -6.70
CA ASP A 14 18.03 4.04 -7.75
C ASP A 14 16.78 3.34 -7.20
N LYS A 15 15.61 3.88 -7.57
CA LYS A 15 14.29 3.34 -7.20
C LYS A 15 13.97 1.98 -7.81
N ARG A 16 14.70 1.54 -8.85
CA ARG A 16 14.46 0.24 -9.50
C ARG A 16 14.98 -0.90 -8.63
N LEU A 17 15.89 -0.61 -7.72
CA LEU A 17 16.47 -1.56 -6.80
C LEU A 17 15.71 -1.55 -5.47
N ARG A 18 15.24 -2.73 -5.06
CA ARG A 18 14.68 -2.90 -3.72
C ARG A 18 15.73 -2.59 -2.65
N PRO A 19 15.31 -2.11 -1.47
CA PRO A 19 16.19 -2.07 -0.30
C PRO A 19 16.84 -3.44 -0.08
N ASN A 20 18.11 -3.43 0.34
CA ASN A 20 18.92 -4.63 0.54
C ASN A 20 19.00 -5.54 -0.70
N PHE A 21 19.09 -4.97 -1.90
CA PHE A 21 19.24 -5.73 -3.14
C PHE A 21 20.44 -6.69 -3.05
N GLY A 22 20.21 -7.98 -3.35
CA GLY A 22 21.23 -9.05 -3.20
C GLY A 22 21.37 -9.60 -1.77
N GLY A 23 20.72 -9.00 -0.78
CA GLY A 23 20.69 -9.45 0.61
C GLY A 23 19.29 -9.88 1.07
N ALA A 24 19.03 -9.70 2.37
CA ALA A 24 17.77 -10.09 3.02
C ALA A 24 16.52 -9.48 2.32
N PRO A 25 15.37 -10.18 2.36
CA PRO A 25 14.12 -9.65 1.84
C PRO A 25 13.66 -8.41 2.63
N VAL A 26 12.96 -7.51 1.96
CA VAL A 26 12.37 -6.33 2.61
C VAL A 26 11.10 -6.76 3.31
N ASN A 27 11.04 -6.55 4.62
CA ASN A 27 9.84 -6.86 5.39
C ASN A 27 8.85 -5.70 5.26
N VAL A 28 7.66 -5.97 4.73
CA VAL A 28 6.61 -4.98 4.53
C VAL A 28 5.47 -5.26 5.50
N SER A 29 5.33 -4.40 6.49
CA SER A 29 4.23 -4.48 7.46
C SER A 29 3.03 -3.72 6.94
N VAL A 30 1.89 -4.39 6.86
CA VAL A 30 0.64 -3.82 6.36
C VAL A 30 -0.33 -3.59 7.53
N THR A 31 -1.00 -2.45 7.52
CA THR A 31 -2.08 -2.15 8.47
C THR A 31 -3.26 -1.58 7.70
N THR A 32 -4.45 -2.09 8.00
CA THR A 32 -5.69 -1.64 7.36
C THR A 32 -6.66 -1.15 8.42
N PHE A 33 -7.28 0.00 8.18
CA PHE A 33 -8.40 0.49 8.98
C PHE A 33 -9.63 0.58 8.07
N ILE A 34 -10.65 -0.20 8.39
CA ILE A 34 -11.87 -0.28 7.59
C ILE A 34 -12.79 0.87 8.00
N GLU A 35 -13.16 1.71 7.03
CA GLU A 35 -14.09 2.83 7.22
C GLU A 35 -15.53 2.40 6.91
N PHE A 36 -15.71 1.62 5.84
CA PHE A 36 -17.01 1.19 5.37
C PHE A 36 -16.93 -0.18 4.70
N ILE A 37 -17.91 -1.02 4.99
CA ILE A 37 -18.19 -2.26 4.24
C ILE A 37 -19.66 -2.16 3.84
N GLY A 38 -19.94 -2.21 2.54
CA GLY A 38 -21.31 -2.12 2.05
C GLY A 38 -21.35 -1.87 0.55
N ASP A 39 -22.54 -1.72 0.00
CA ASP A 39 -22.78 -1.84 -1.45
C ASP A 39 -22.48 -3.28 -1.91
N ILE A 40 -23.35 -4.18 -1.45
CA ILE A 40 -23.38 -5.59 -1.84
C ILE A 40 -24.20 -5.66 -3.12
N ASN A 41 -23.62 -6.25 -4.15
CA ASN A 41 -24.29 -6.48 -5.42
C ASN A 41 -24.44 -7.99 -5.61
N GLU A 42 -25.63 -8.51 -5.32
CA GLU A 42 -25.94 -9.93 -5.38
C GLU A 42 -25.98 -10.44 -6.83
N ILE A 43 -26.29 -9.55 -7.80
CA ILE A 43 -26.33 -9.88 -9.23
C ILE A 43 -24.91 -10.09 -9.75
N ASN A 44 -23.99 -9.19 -9.41
CA ASN A 44 -22.59 -9.26 -9.86
C ASN A 44 -21.69 -10.08 -8.93
N MET A 45 -22.21 -10.54 -7.78
CA MET A 45 -21.45 -11.24 -6.75
C MET A 45 -20.25 -10.40 -6.26
N GLU A 46 -20.52 -9.16 -5.88
CA GLU A 46 -19.50 -8.16 -5.51
C GLU A 46 -19.86 -7.47 -4.20
N PHE A 47 -18.84 -6.97 -3.50
CA PHE A 47 -19.01 -6.07 -2.38
C PHE A 47 -17.97 -4.95 -2.44
N THR A 48 -18.36 -3.77 -1.98
CA THR A 48 -17.45 -2.62 -1.88
C THR A 48 -16.97 -2.41 -0.44
N THR A 49 -15.72 -2.01 -0.29
CA THR A 49 -15.11 -1.65 1.00
C THR A 49 -14.31 -0.37 0.82
N ILE A 50 -14.42 0.55 1.79
CA ILE A 50 -13.58 1.73 1.89
C ILE A 50 -12.70 1.57 3.11
N MET A 51 -11.39 1.74 2.92
CA MET A 51 -10.40 1.53 3.98
C MET A 51 -9.19 2.44 3.84
N TYR A 52 -8.54 2.74 4.95
CA TYR A 52 -7.18 3.25 4.94
C TYR A 52 -6.21 2.08 4.90
N PHE A 53 -5.41 2.02 3.85
CA PHE A 53 -4.37 1.05 3.65
C PHE A 53 -3.01 1.69 3.93
N ARG A 54 -2.25 1.08 4.85
CA ARG A 54 -0.95 1.57 5.28
C ARG A 54 0.11 0.50 5.11
N GLN A 55 1.25 0.91 4.57
CA GLN A 55 2.42 0.06 4.41
C GLN A 55 3.60 0.69 5.12
N TYR A 56 4.34 -0.14 5.82
CA TYR A 56 5.57 0.22 6.49
C TYR A 56 6.69 -0.68 5.98
N TRP A 57 7.78 -0.07 5.55
CA TRP A 57 9.01 -0.78 5.20
C TRP A 57 10.22 0.05 5.59
N GLU A 58 11.38 -0.57 5.61
CA GLU A 58 12.64 0.09 5.93
C GLU A 58 13.51 0.20 4.68
N ASP A 59 14.02 1.41 4.42
CA ASP A 59 15.04 1.68 3.41
C ASP A 59 16.19 2.44 4.06
N PRO A 60 17.31 1.75 4.39
CA PRO A 60 18.47 2.37 5.00
C PRO A 60 19.06 3.54 4.19
N ARG A 61 18.86 3.55 2.87
CA ARG A 61 19.36 4.63 1.97
C ARG A 61 18.64 5.95 2.21
N LEU A 62 17.45 5.92 2.81
CA LEU A 62 16.65 7.10 3.13
C LEU A 62 16.71 7.46 4.62
N ALA A 63 17.60 6.81 5.39
CA ALA A 63 17.84 7.17 6.78
C ALA A 63 18.60 8.50 6.85
N TYR A 64 18.20 9.36 7.80
CA TYR A 64 18.79 10.68 8.00
C TYR A 64 19.00 11.02 9.48
N ALA A 65 18.92 10.03 10.37
CA ALA A 65 19.14 10.21 11.81
C ALA A 65 20.49 10.90 12.11
N ASP A 66 21.53 10.59 11.33
CA ASP A 66 22.89 11.13 11.52
C ASP A 66 23.03 12.60 11.13
N THR A 67 22.04 13.19 10.46
CA THR A 67 22.04 14.60 10.06
C THR A 67 21.64 15.55 11.20
N GLY A 68 21.26 15.01 12.36
CA GLY A 68 20.71 15.76 13.49
C GLY A 68 19.25 16.18 13.32
N TYR A 69 18.62 15.88 12.17
CA TYR A 69 17.21 16.17 11.92
C TYR A 69 16.31 15.04 12.47
N THR A 70 15.53 15.34 13.50
CA THR A 70 14.73 14.34 14.23
C THR A 70 13.26 14.28 13.83
N LYS A 71 12.78 15.23 13.03
CA LYS A 71 11.37 15.27 12.60
C LYS A 71 11.14 14.31 11.43
N ARG A 72 9.91 13.80 11.35
CA ARG A 72 9.46 12.97 10.22
C ARG A 72 9.17 13.88 9.04
N LEU A 73 9.62 13.47 7.86
CA LEU A 73 9.35 14.20 6.62
C LEU A 73 8.05 13.67 6.02
N ALA A 74 7.10 14.56 5.74
CA ALA A 74 5.83 14.21 5.10
C ALA A 74 5.79 14.82 3.69
N PHE A 75 5.48 14.01 2.69
CA PHE A 75 5.53 14.39 1.28
C PHE A 75 4.22 14.12 0.56
N ASN A 76 4.01 14.89 -0.52
CA ASN A 76 3.01 14.61 -1.53
C ASN A 76 3.34 13.26 -2.22
N PRO A 77 2.33 12.47 -2.60
CA PRO A 77 2.44 11.24 -3.41
C PRO A 77 3.37 11.29 -4.62
N GLU A 78 3.62 12.47 -5.21
CA GLU A 78 4.61 12.62 -6.28
C GLU A 78 6.00 12.13 -5.89
N MET A 79 6.33 12.14 -4.59
CA MET A 79 7.57 11.58 -4.05
C MET A 79 7.74 10.08 -4.35
N LEU A 80 6.63 9.32 -4.48
CA LEU A 80 6.65 7.89 -4.84
C LEU A 80 7.29 7.64 -6.21
N LYS A 81 7.34 8.65 -7.08
CA LYS A 81 8.02 8.55 -8.39
C LYS A 81 9.54 8.49 -8.24
N PHE A 82 10.10 8.88 -7.11
CA PHE A 82 11.54 8.98 -6.88
C PHE A 82 12.07 7.91 -5.91
N ILE A 83 11.21 7.30 -5.11
CA ILE A 83 11.60 6.26 -4.14
C ILE A 83 11.12 4.88 -4.58
N TRP A 84 11.75 3.83 -4.06
CA TRP A 84 11.25 2.47 -4.20
C TRP A 84 10.00 2.28 -3.34
N VAL A 85 8.99 1.61 -3.89
CA VAL A 85 7.70 1.32 -3.22
C VAL A 85 7.41 -0.16 -3.41
N PRO A 86 6.97 -0.89 -2.37
CA PRO A 86 6.64 -2.31 -2.52
C PRO A 86 5.46 -2.51 -3.47
N ASP A 87 5.59 -3.45 -4.40
CA ASP A 87 4.53 -3.81 -5.33
C ASP A 87 3.46 -4.67 -4.63
N THR A 88 2.42 -4.02 -4.09
CA THR A 88 1.27 -4.70 -3.49
C THR A 88 0.09 -4.67 -4.42
N HIS A 89 -0.48 -5.84 -4.65
CA HIS A 89 -1.58 -6.08 -5.55
C HIS A 89 -2.75 -6.72 -4.80
N PHE A 90 -3.96 -6.42 -5.25
CA PHE A 90 -5.19 -6.97 -4.70
C PHE A 90 -5.78 -7.92 -5.76
N PRO A 91 -5.42 -9.23 -5.72
CA PRO A 91 -5.88 -10.20 -6.70
C PRO A 91 -7.39 -10.40 -6.61
N GLY A 92 -8.05 -10.51 -7.76
CA GLY A 92 -9.52 -10.65 -7.83
C GLY A 92 -10.27 -9.33 -7.99
N ILE A 93 -9.56 -8.22 -8.17
CA ILE A 93 -10.11 -7.00 -8.74
C ILE A 93 -10.11 -7.19 -10.27
N LYS A 94 -11.24 -6.97 -10.95
CA LYS A 94 -11.33 -7.08 -12.41
C LYS A 94 -10.28 -6.15 -13.04
N ASP A 95 -9.32 -6.71 -13.79
CA ASP A 95 -8.19 -5.98 -14.40
C ASP A 95 -8.60 -4.80 -15.34
N GLY A 96 -9.86 -4.75 -15.78
CA GLY A 96 -10.43 -3.64 -16.55
C GLY A 96 -10.88 -2.43 -15.73
N LEU A 97 -10.86 -2.51 -14.39
CA LEU A 97 -11.35 -1.48 -13.46
C LEU A 97 -10.23 -0.99 -12.54
N LYS A 98 -9.07 -0.62 -13.09
CA LYS A 98 -8.10 0.24 -12.36
C LYS A 98 -8.73 1.55 -11.85
N ASN A 99 -9.90 1.93 -12.37
CA ASN A 99 -10.73 3.04 -11.88
C ASN A 99 -11.46 2.73 -10.54
N ASP A 100 -11.68 1.46 -10.18
CA ASP A 100 -12.42 1.11 -8.96
C ASP A 100 -11.55 1.21 -7.70
N ILE A 101 -10.22 1.06 -7.86
CA ILE A 101 -9.26 1.46 -6.83
C ILE A 101 -9.01 2.95 -6.98
N THR A 102 -9.94 3.77 -6.53
CA THR A 102 -9.70 5.21 -6.41
C THR A 102 -8.93 5.46 -5.12
N ALA A 103 -7.62 5.70 -5.23
CA ALA A 103 -6.84 6.28 -4.14
C ALA A 103 -7.14 7.78 -4.10
N SER A 104 -7.81 8.24 -3.05
CA SER A 104 -7.94 9.67 -2.74
C SER A 104 -7.25 9.90 -1.41
N ASN A 105 -6.41 10.94 -1.31
CA ASN A 105 -5.63 11.22 -0.11
C ASN A 105 -4.57 10.16 0.19
N GLU A 106 -3.45 10.30 -0.51
CA GLU A 106 -2.24 9.56 -0.26
C GLU A 106 -1.23 10.44 0.48
N VAL A 107 -0.47 9.85 1.40
CA VAL A 107 0.65 10.55 2.05
C VAL A 107 1.82 9.60 2.22
N VAL A 108 3.02 10.14 1.99
CA VAL A 108 4.28 9.43 2.24
C VAL A 108 4.95 10.08 3.43
N ARG A 109 5.42 9.28 4.37
CA ARG A 109 6.25 9.77 5.48
C ARG A 109 7.55 8.99 5.57
N ILE A 110 8.65 9.70 5.69
CA ILE A 110 9.97 9.12 5.96
C ILE A 110 10.33 9.46 7.41
N PHE A 111 10.74 8.45 8.16
CA PHE A 111 11.19 8.57 9.54
C PHE A 111 12.72 8.67 9.58
N PRO A 112 13.31 9.29 10.63
CA PRO A 112 14.76 9.49 10.69
C PRO A 112 15.59 8.21 10.58
N ASN A 113 15.07 7.09 11.07
CA ASN A 113 15.72 5.78 11.01
C ASN A 113 15.64 5.09 9.63
N GLY A 114 15.05 5.72 8.61
CA GLY A 114 14.86 5.11 7.29
C GLY A 114 13.61 4.26 7.17
N THR A 115 12.73 4.21 8.18
CA THR A 115 11.39 3.63 8.02
C THR A 115 10.53 4.55 7.16
N LEU A 116 9.77 3.98 6.23
CA LEU A 116 8.80 4.66 5.40
C LEU A 116 7.39 4.23 5.77
N LEU A 117 6.45 5.17 5.68
CA LEU A 117 5.02 4.95 5.75
C LEU A 117 4.39 5.45 4.46
N TYR A 118 3.72 4.56 3.75
CA TYR A 118 2.82 4.93 2.68
C TYR A 118 1.39 4.66 3.12
N SER A 119 0.57 5.70 3.18
CA SER A 119 -0.83 5.62 3.60
C SER A 119 -1.71 6.15 2.49
N MET A 120 -2.73 5.39 2.13
CA MET A 120 -3.71 5.73 1.11
C MET A 120 -5.11 5.34 1.57
N ARG A 121 -6.14 6.09 1.16
CA ARG A 121 -7.53 5.65 1.31
C ARG A 121 -7.95 4.97 0.02
N LEU A 122 -8.34 3.70 0.13
CA LEU A 122 -8.77 2.87 -0.99
C LEU A 122 -10.27 2.63 -0.90
N LYS A 123 -10.96 2.84 -2.02
CA LYS A 123 -12.21 2.15 -2.32
C LYS A 123 -11.84 0.88 -3.09
N VAL A 124 -12.34 -0.28 -2.68
CA VAL A 124 -12.07 -1.56 -3.35
C VAL A 124 -13.39 -2.28 -3.53
N THR A 125 -13.68 -2.66 -4.78
CA THR A 125 -14.78 -3.57 -5.11
C THR A 125 -14.18 -4.93 -5.44
N SER A 126 -14.54 -5.93 -4.64
CA SER A 126 -13.99 -7.28 -4.75
C SER A 126 -15.09 -8.29 -5.03
N GLN A 127 -14.74 -9.33 -5.79
CA GLN A 127 -15.62 -10.45 -6.01
C GLN A 127 -15.89 -11.21 -4.69
N CYS A 128 -17.15 -11.54 -4.47
CA CYS A 128 -17.64 -12.38 -3.39
C CYS A 128 -18.71 -13.33 -3.94
N PRO A 129 -18.37 -14.58 -4.27
CA PRO A 129 -19.35 -15.56 -4.69
C PRO A 129 -20.31 -15.87 -3.54
N MET A 130 -21.58 -15.46 -3.69
CA MET A 130 -22.62 -15.58 -2.67
C MET A 130 -23.47 -16.83 -2.92
N ASP A 131 -23.96 -17.44 -1.83
CA ASP A 131 -24.91 -18.56 -1.87
C ASP A 131 -26.32 -18.09 -1.51
N LEU A 132 -27.13 -17.80 -2.52
CA LEU A 132 -28.45 -17.16 -2.36
C LEU A 132 -29.61 -18.16 -2.20
N ARG A 133 -29.34 -19.44 -1.90
CA ARG A 133 -30.38 -20.48 -1.80
C ARG A 133 -31.44 -20.19 -0.73
N ASN A 134 -31.07 -19.47 0.33
CA ASN A 134 -31.94 -19.15 1.46
C ASN A 134 -32.29 -17.66 1.55
N PHE A 135 -32.21 -16.92 0.44
CA PHE A 135 -32.53 -15.50 0.43
C PHE A 135 -33.96 -15.22 0.97
N PRO A 136 -34.17 -14.24 1.86
CA PRO A 136 -33.22 -13.24 2.39
C PRO A 136 -32.59 -13.61 3.76
N MET A 137 -32.68 -14.86 4.19
CA MET A 137 -32.25 -15.37 5.51
C MET A 137 -30.92 -16.14 5.44
N ASP A 138 -30.09 -15.82 4.44
CA ASP A 138 -28.78 -16.40 4.18
C ASP A 138 -27.63 -15.67 4.91
N SER A 139 -26.44 -16.27 4.88
CA SER A 139 -25.23 -15.69 5.48
C SER A 139 -24.06 -15.83 4.52
N GLN A 140 -23.41 -14.70 4.20
CA GLN A 140 -22.36 -14.64 3.19
C GLN A 140 -20.98 -14.40 3.82
N LYS A 141 -19.95 -15.06 3.27
CA LYS A 141 -18.54 -14.92 3.70
C LYS A 141 -17.69 -14.39 2.56
N CYS A 142 -17.52 -13.07 2.51
CA CYS A 142 -16.67 -12.40 1.54
C CYS A 142 -15.22 -12.29 2.03
N ARG A 143 -14.25 -12.46 1.12
CA ARG A 143 -12.81 -12.38 1.43
C ARG A 143 -12.15 -11.32 0.56
N LEU A 144 -11.38 -10.44 1.18
CA LEU A 144 -10.47 -9.54 0.48
C LEU A 144 -9.06 -10.14 0.54
N LYS A 145 -8.43 -10.34 -0.62
CA LYS A 145 -7.06 -10.89 -0.73
C LYS A 145 -6.07 -9.79 -1.09
N MET A 146 -4.86 -9.92 -0.55
CA MET A 146 -3.74 -9.00 -0.80
C MET A 146 -2.49 -9.84 -1.05
N GLU A 147 -1.77 -9.55 -2.13
CA GLU A 147 -0.59 -10.30 -2.57
C GLU A 147 0.52 -9.35 -3.03
N ALA A 148 1.79 -9.78 -2.89
CA ALA A 148 2.92 -9.07 -3.46
C ALA A 148 3.18 -9.59 -4.89
N CYS A 149 3.21 -8.70 -5.89
CA CYS A 149 3.20 -9.11 -7.30
C CYS A 149 4.60 -9.33 -7.91
N LYS A 150 5.62 -8.56 -7.50
CA LYS A 150 6.95 -8.61 -8.14
C LYS A 150 8.00 -9.48 -7.46
N TYR A 151 7.88 -9.75 -6.17
CA TYR A 151 8.87 -10.51 -5.42
C TYR A 151 8.24 -11.83 -4.96
N ARG A 152 8.67 -12.95 -5.54
CA ARG A 152 8.35 -14.27 -4.98
C ARG A 152 8.81 -14.28 -3.53
N CYS A 153 7.89 -14.55 -2.60
CA CYS A 153 8.26 -14.93 -1.23
C CYS A 153 9.24 -16.10 -1.35
N SER A 154 10.51 -15.83 -1.05
CA SER A 154 11.55 -16.86 -1.01
C SER A 154 11.33 -17.61 0.30
N TYR A 155 10.82 -18.84 0.21
CA TYR A 155 10.73 -19.78 1.32
C TYR A 155 12.05 -20.52 1.47
#